data_AF-A0A0X8E2W8-F1
#
_entry.id   AF-A0A0X8E2W8-F1
#
_cell.length_a   1.000
_cell.length_b   1.000
_cell.length_c   1.000
_cell.angle_alpha   90.00
_cell.angle_beta   90.00
_cell.angle_gamma   90.00
#
_symmetry.space_group_name_H-M   'P 1'
#
loop_
_entity.id
_entity.type
_entity.pdbx_description
1 polymer ?
#
loop_
_entity_poly.entity_id
_entity_poly.type
_entity_poly.pdbx_seq_one_letter_code
_entity_poly.pdbx_strand_id
1 'polypeptide(L)'
;MALPPPRRWPFFAAAGYLCVVLGVGIALFPAAPDPMPVHFDAAFQPDRWAPKSLVGFLSPVFVGLGVAALMWTLAALMPVLSSIGGGQGHPAPGVQLSPRPPAATRTVQLTRRMLERLALSVALLIGTVALLGWLGVPDWAAPWALVLLVGGFLGVLAFSVVGIVGSERSASHGLDA
;
A
#
# COMPACT_ATOMS: atom_id res chain seq x y z
N MET A 1 -24.90 -14.52 3.13
CA MET A 1 -24.77 -13.22 2.45
C MET A 1 -23.39 -13.16 1.82
N ALA A 2 -23.29 -13.04 0.49
CA ALA A 2 -21.99 -12.99 -0.19
C ALA A 2 -21.30 -11.66 0.11
N LEU A 3 -19.99 -11.69 0.39
CA LEU A 3 -19.21 -10.46 0.59
C LEU A 3 -19.14 -9.68 -0.74
N PRO A 4 -19.25 -8.34 -0.73
CA PRO A 4 -19.08 -7.55 -1.94
C PRO A 4 -17.68 -7.78 -2.55
N PRO A 5 -17.52 -7.68 -3.87
CA PRO A 5 -16.22 -7.85 -4.53
C PRO A 5 -15.20 -6.80 -4.05
N PRO A 6 -13.88 -7.07 -4.19
CA PRO A 6 -12.85 -6.12 -3.76
C PRO A 6 -12.98 -4.83 -4.55
N ARG A 7 -12.73 -3.69 -3.90
CA ARG A 7 -12.59 -2.44 -4.66
C ARG A 7 -11.30 -2.55 -5.44
N ARG A 8 -11.40 -2.62 -6.77
CA ARG A 8 -10.23 -2.81 -7.64
C ARG A 8 -9.46 -1.50 -7.89
N TRP A 9 -10.14 -0.35 -7.74
CA TRP A 9 -9.56 0.95 -8.04
C TRP A 9 -8.28 1.31 -7.25
N PRO A 10 -8.09 0.97 -5.95
CA PRO A 10 -6.85 1.30 -5.24
C PRO A 10 -5.65 0.56 -5.83
N PHE A 11 -5.86 -0.70 -6.23
CA PHE A 11 -4.84 -1.50 -6.89
C PHE A 11 -4.52 -0.97 -8.28
N PHE A 12 -5.54 -0.56 -9.06
CA PHE A 12 -5.31 0.07 -10.35
C PHE A 12 -4.61 1.43 -10.22
N ALA A 13 -4.92 2.21 -9.18
CA ALA A 13 -4.24 3.47 -8.90
C ALA A 13 -2.77 3.23 -8.51
N ALA A 14 -2.51 2.26 -7.63
CA ALA A 14 -1.16 1.86 -7.24
C ALA A 14 -0.33 1.35 -8.42
N ALA A 15 -0.90 0.43 -9.22
CA ALA A 15 -0.25 -0.10 -10.41
C ALA A 15 -0.04 0.98 -11.47
N GLY A 16 -1.05 1.82 -11.73
CA GLY A 16 -0.95 2.93 -12.67
C GLY A 16 0.14 3.92 -12.29
N TYR A 17 0.22 4.30 -11.00
CA TYR A 17 1.30 5.13 -10.48
C TYR A 17 2.67 4.48 -10.70
N LEU A 18 2.84 3.21 -10.33
CA LEU A 18 4.11 2.51 -10.53
C LEU A 18 4.48 2.34 -12.01
N CYS A 19 3.51 2.17 -12.90
CA CYS A 19 3.75 2.17 -14.36
C CYS A 19 4.22 3.53 -14.87
N VAL A 20 3.70 4.64 -14.33
CA VAL A 20 4.21 5.99 -14.64
C VAL A 20 5.65 6.14 -14.15
N VAL A 21 5.93 5.74 -12.90
CA VAL A 21 7.29 5.75 -12.34
C VAL A 21 8.24 4.87 -13.15
N LEU A 22 7.79 3.70 -13.61
CA LEU A 22 8.56 2.82 -14.50
C LEU A 22 8.93 3.54 -15.80
N GLY A 23 7.97 4.22 -16.43
CA GLY A 23 8.20 5.01 -17.64
C GLY A 23 9.21 6.13 -17.43
N VAL A 24 9.11 6.86 -16.31
CA VAL A 24 10.09 7.88 -15.92
C VAL A 24 11.47 7.25 -15.72
N GLY A 25 11.57 6.11 -15.03
CA GLY A 25 12.84 5.41 -14.83
C GLY A 25 13.48 4.98 -16.14
N ILE A 26 12.71 4.40 -17.07
CA ILE A 26 13.20 4.01 -18.39
C ILE A 26 13.73 5.22 -19.16
N ALA A 27 13.05 6.37 -19.08
CA ALA A 27 13.48 7.60 -19.73
C ALA A 27 14.76 8.19 -19.12
N LEU A 28 14.98 8.04 -17.81
CA LEU A 28 16.16 8.55 -17.10
C LEU A 28 17.38 7.63 -17.20
N PHE A 29 17.18 6.31 -17.39
CA PHE A 29 18.27 5.32 -17.38
C PHE A 29 19.44 5.61 -18.33
N PRO A 30 19.25 6.12 -19.57
CA PRO A 30 20.37 6.47 -20.45
C PRO A 30 21.34 7.48 -19.82
N ALA A 31 20.82 8.46 -19.08
CA ALA A 31 21.59 9.51 -18.41
C ALA A 31 22.17 9.08 -17.05
N ALA A 32 21.80 7.91 -16.53
CA ALA A 32 22.30 7.43 -15.25
C ALA A 32 23.83 7.19 -15.30
N PRO A 33 24.57 7.53 -14.23
CA PRO A 33 26.02 7.35 -14.17
C PRO A 33 26.43 5.87 -14.17
N ASP A 34 27.68 5.59 -14.55
CA ASP A 34 28.33 4.28 -14.41
C ASP A 34 29.67 4.47 -13.66
N PRO A 35 29.81 3.98 -12.40
CA PRO A 35 28.84 3.18 -11.65
C PRO A 35 27.59 3.98 -11.23
N MET A 36 26.50 3.28 -10.95
CA MET A 36 25.24 3.85 -10.48
C MET A 36 25.06 3.69 -8.96
N PRO A 37 24.38 4.63 -8.30
CA PRO A 37 24.08 4.50 -6.87
C PRO A 37 23.06 3.37 -6.65
N VAL A 38 23.28 2.53 -5.65
CA VAL A 38 22.38 1.41 -5.28
C VAL A 38 21.85 1.49 -3.86
N HIS A 39 22.42 2.37 -3.04
CA HIS A 39 21.95 2.66 -1.70
C HIS A 39 22.14 4.15 -1.42
N PHE A 40 21.26 4.69 -0.59
CA PHE A 40 21.25 6.08 -0.18
C PHE A 40 21.14 6.13 1.34
N ASP A 41 21.87 7.04 1.96
CA ASP A 41 21.76 7.30 3.38
C ASP A 41 20.45 8.04 3.75
N ALA A 42 20.28 8.36 5.03
CA ALA A 42 19.11 9.09 5.51
C ALA A 42 18.97 10.52 4.94
N ALA A 43 20.05 11.09 4.39
CA ALA A 43 20.07 12.38 3.72
C ALA A 43 19.87 12.26 2.20
N PHE A 44 19.51 11.07 1.70
CA PHE A 44 19.40 10.74 0.28
C PHE A 44 20.72 10.96 -0.50
N GLN A 45 21.86 10.83 0.17
CA GLN A 45 23.17 10.86 -0.48
C GLN A 45 23.59 9.42 -0.84
N PRO A 46 24.12 9.18 -2.05
CA PRO A 46 24.67 7.88 -2.42
C PRO A 46 25.82 7.45 -1.51
N ASP A 47 25.70 6.30 -0.85
CA ASP A 47 26.75 5.72 0.00
C ASP A 47 27.26 4.37 -0.53
N ARG A 48 26.57 3.76 -1.51
CA ARG A 48 27.01 2.56 -2.22
C ARG A 48 26.74 2.64 -3.72
N TRP A 49 27.66 2.04 -4.48
CA TRP A 49 27.68 2.10 -5.94
C TRP A 49 27.84 0.69 -6.53
N ALA A 50 27.26 0.46 -7.72
CA ALA A 50 27.40 -0.79 -8.47
C ALA A 50 27.48 -0.52 -9.97
N PRO A 51 27.96 -1.48 -10.79
CA PRO A 51 27.95 -1.34 -12.24
C PRO A 51 26.56 -1.01 -12.79
N LYS A 52 26.49 -0.15 -13.80
CA LYS A 52 25.22 0.26 -14.41
C LYS A 52 24.42 -0.96 -14.91
N SER A 53 23.20 -1.09 -14.42
CA SER A 53 22.29 -2.18 -14.75
C SER A 53 20.86 -1.69 -14.79
N LEU A 54 20.15 -1.96 -15.89
CA LEU A 54 18.75 -1.57 -16.03
C LEU A 54 17.87 -2.23 -14.95
N VAL A 55 18.13 -3.51 -14.68
CA VAL A 55 17.38 -4.27 -13.67
C VAL A 55 17.65 -3.73 -12.27
N GLY A 56 18.92 -3.42 -11.96
CA GLY A 56 19.27 -2.82 -10.67
C GLY A 56 18.63 -1.45 -10.49
N PHE A 57 18.68 -0.61 -11.52
CA PHE A 57 18.11 0.74 -11.54
C PHE A 57 16.58 0.74 -11.34
N LEU A 58 15.86 -0.19 -11.99
CA LEU A 58 14.41 -0.32 -11.90
C LEU A 58 13.93 -1.20 -10.74
N SER A 59 14.85 -1.77 -9.96
CA SER A 59 14.53 -2.70 -8.87
C SER A 59 13.51 -2.16 -7.86
N PRO A 60 13.53 -0.87 -7.44
CA PRO A 60 12.52 -0.37 -6.51
C PRO A 60 11.10 -0.45 -7.09
N VAL A 61 10.94 -0.17 -8.39
CA VAL A 61 9.62 -0.23 -9.05
C VAL A 61 9.11 -1.67 -9.12
N PHE A 62 9.99 -2.63 -9.42
CA PHE A 62 9.62 -4.06 -9.41
C PHE A 62 9.24 -4.55 -8.01
N VAL A 63 9.95 -4.10 -6.97
CA VAL A 63 9.57 -4.37 -5.57
C VAL A 63 8.19 -3.77 -5.27
N GLY A 64 7.94 -2.52 -5.67
CA GLY A 64 6.64 -1.87 -5.50
C GLY A 64 5.50 -2.63 -6.18
N LEU A 65 5.69 -3.07 -7.43
CA LEU A 65 4.71 -3.85 -8.17
C LEU A 65 4.46 -5.21 -7.51
N GLY A 66 5.52 -5.90 -7.08
CA GLY A 66 5.43 -7.18 -6.38
C GLY A 66 4.66 -7.08 -5.07
N VAL A 67 4.95 -6.06 -4.25
CA VAL A 67 4.23 -5.81 -2.99
C VAL A 67 2.76 -5.46 -3.24
N ALA A 68 2.46 -4.60 -4.22
CA ALA A 68 1.08 -4.26 -4.57
C ALA A 68 0.30 -5.48 -5.05
N ALA A 69 0.91 -6.33 -5.88
CA ALA A 69 0.32 -7.57 -6.37
C ALA A 69 0.09 -8.59 -5.24
N LEU A 70 1.04 -8.70 -4.30
CA LEU A 70 0.89 -9.54 -3.11
C LEU A 70 -0.31 -9.09 -2.25
N MET A 71 -0.40 -7.80 -1.93
CA MET A 71 -1.50 -7.25 -1.14
C MET A 71 -2.85 -7.44 -1.83
N TRP A 72 -2.89 -7.30 -3.17
CA TRP A 72 -4.09 -7.58 -3.96
C TRP A 72 -4.50 -9.05 -3.88
N THR A 73 -3.53 -9.95 -4.04
CA THR A 73 -3.74 -11.40 -3.98
C THR A 73 -4.28 -11.81 -2.62
N LEU A 74 -3.69 -11.30 -1.53
CA LEU A 74 -4.19 -11.51 -0.17
C LEU A 74 -5.63 -11.00 -0.04
N ALA A 75 -5.93 -9.77 -0.46
CA ALA A 75 -7.27 -9.20 -0.40
C ALA A 75 -8.31 -9.95 -1.26
N ALA A 76 -7.89 -10.61 -2.34
CA ALA A 76 -8.72 -11.45 -3.19
C ALA A 76 -8.96 -12.84 -2.58
N LEU A 77 -7.98 -13.40 -1.88
CA LEU A 77 -8.06 -14.73 -1.24
C LEU A 77 -8.76 -14.72 0.12
N MET A 78 -8.89 -13.56 0.79
CA MET A 78 -9.57 -13.44 2.09
C MET A 78 -10.93 -14.16 2.20
N PRO A 79 -11.85 -14.08 1.22
CA PRO A 79 -13.12 -14.83 1.26
C PRO A 79 -12.91 -16.35 1.32
N VAL A 80 -11.96 -16.87 0.55
CA VAL A 80 -11.63 -18.31 0.50
C VAL A 80 -11.00 -18.76 1.80
N LEU A 81 -10.06 -17.99 2.33
CA LEU A 81 -9.41 -18.27 3.63
C LEU A 81 -10.44 -18.29 4.77
N SER A 82 -11.42 -17.37 4.74
CA SER A 82 -12.49 -17.32 5.75
C SER A 82 -13.45 -18.52 5.69
N SER A 83 -13.66 -19.10 4.50
CA SER A 83 -14.45 -20.33 4.35
C SER A 83 -13.73 -21.58 4.84
N ILE A 84 -12.40 -21.61 4.79
CA ILE A 84 -11.58 -22.74 5.27
C ILE A 84 -11.47 -22.71 6.80
N GLY A 85 -11.35 -21.52 7.41
CA GLY A 85 -11.28 -21.35 8.87
C GLY A 85 -12.62 -21.38 9.61
N GLY A 86 -13.75 -21.56 8.90
CA GLY A 86 -15.11 -21.49 9.45
C GLY A 86 -15.61 -22.73 10.21
N GLY A 87 -14.78 -23.77 10.36
CA GLY A 87 -15.12 -24.97 11.13
C GLY A 87 -14.41 -24.99 12.48
N GLN A 88 -15.16 -24.71 13.55
CA GLN A 88 -14.88 -24.95 15.00
C GLN A 88 -14.95 -23.70 15.87
N GLY A 89 -16.17 -23.27 16.17
CA GLY A 89 -16.50 -22.50 17.36
C GLY A 89 -17.88 -22.92 17.82
N HIS A 90 -17.97 -23.69 18.92
CA HIS A 90 -19.24 -24.14 19.49
C HIS A 90 -20.18 -22.94 19.72
N PRO A 91 -21.45 -22.97 19.26
CA PRO A 91 -22.40 -21.92 19.59
C PRO A 91 -22.80 -22.09 21.07
N ALA A 92 -22.44 -21.13 21.92
CA ALA A 92 -23.07 -21.00 23.23
C ALA A 92 -24.57 -20.65 23.01
N PRO A 93 -25.51 -21.29 23.71
CA PRO A 93 -26.94 -21.05 23.55
C PRO A 93 -27.32 -19.72 24.19
N GLY A 94 -27.15 -18.63 23.43
CA GLY A 94 -27.57 -17.28 23.81
C GLY A 94 -28.27 -16.63 22.62
N VAL A 95 -29.55 -16.33 22.79
CA VAL A 95 -30.43 -15.74 21.78
C VAL A 95 -29.81 -14.44 21.22
N GLN A 96 -29.41 -14.47 19.94
CA GLN A 96 -28.81 -13.33 19.25
C GLN A 96 -29.93 -12.38 18.76
N LEU A 97 -30.35 -11.44 19.61
CA LEU A 97 -31.46 -10.49 19.37
C LEU A 97 -31.07 -9.25 18.52
N SER A 98 -30.11 -9.36 17.60
CA SER A 98 -29.77 -8.23 16.72
C SER A 98 -29.35 -8.73 15.32
N PRO A 99 -29.78 -8.07 14.22
CA PRO A 99 -29.34 -8.38 12.85
C PRO A 99 -27.86 -8.04 12.58
N ARG A 100 -26.99 -8.11 13.60
CA ARG A 100 -25.58 -7.75 13.47
C ARG A 100 -24.90 -8.79 12.58
N PRO A 101 -24.21 -8.38 11.50
CA PRO A 101 -23.36 -9.31 10.77
C PRO A 101 -22.36 -9.95 11.75
N PRO A 102 -22.13 -11.27 11.66
CA PRO A 102 -21.27 -11.98 12.61
C PRO A 102 -19.90 -11.29 12.63
N ALA A 103 -19.34 -11.05 13.82
CA ALA A 103 -18.12 -10.24 14.01
C ALA A 103 -16.99 -10.61 13.03
N ALA A 104 -16.87 -11.89 12.67
CA ALA A 104 -15.95 -12.41 11.66
C ALA A 104 -16.08 -11.71 10.28
N THR A 105 -17.29 -11.47 9.78
CA THR A 105 -17.51 -10.81 8.48
C THR A 105 -17.09 -9.33 8.48
N ARG A 106 -17.27 -8.63 9.61
CA ARG A 106 -16.82 -7.24 9.76
C ARG A 106 -15.30 -7.15 9.81
N THR A 107 -14.65 -8.03 10.56
CA THR A 107 -13.18 -8.10 10.62
C THR A 107 -12.58 -8.39 9.25
N VAL A 108 -13.14 -9.32 8.48
CA VAL A 108 -12.68 -9.62 7.11
C VAL A 108 -12.79 -8.40 6.18
N GLN A 109 -13.90 -7.67 6.24
CA GLN A 109 -14.08 -6.46 5.42
C GLN A 109 -13.11 -5.34 5.82
N LEU A 110 -12.86 -5.15 7.12
CA LEU A 110 -11.90 -4.18 7.62
C LEU A 110 -10.48 -4.52 7.19
N THR A 111 -10.05 -5.77 7.40
CA THR A 111 -8.73 -6.25 6.95
C THR A 111 -8.54 -6.02 5.45
N ARG A 112 -9.57 -6.30 4.65
CA ARG A 112 -9.51 -6.06 3.21
C ARG A 112 -9.31 -4.57 2.87
N ARG A 113 -10.09 -3.68 3.49
CA ARG A 113 -9.95 -2.23 3.27
C ARG A 113 -8.58 -1.72 3.72
N MET A 114 -8.02 -2.29 4.79
CA MET A 114 -6.67 -1.98 5.25
C MET A 114 -5.62 -2.42 4.23
N LEU A 115 -5.72 -3.65 3.69
CA LEU A 115 -4.82 -4.13 2.64
C LEU A 115 -4.88 -3.28 1.36
N GLU A 116 -6.09 -2.88 0.95
CA GLU A 116 -6.30 -1.98 -0.20
C GLU A 116 -5.57 -0.64 -0.03
N ARG A 117 -5.71 0.01 1.14
CA ARG A 117 -5.07 1.29 1.42
C ARG A 117 -3.56 1.16 1.68
N LEU A 118 -3.14 0.06 2.29
CA LEU A 118 -1.73 -0.24 2.51
C LEU A 118 -1.00 -0.43 1.18
N ALA A 119 -1.59 -1.17 0.23
CA ALA A 119 -1.02 -1.37 -1.10
C ALA A 119 -0.77 -0.05 -1.81
N LEU A 120 -1.76 0.86 -1.80
CA LEU A 120 -1.62 2.19 -2.38
C LEU A 120 -0.55 3.02 -1.68
N SER A 121 -0.55 3.04 -0.35
CA SER A 121 0.40 3.83 0.45
C SER A 121 1.84 3.34 0.25
N VAL A 122 2.05 2.02 0.19
CA VAL A 122 3.36 1.42 -0.06
C VAL A 122 3.82 1.68 -1.50
N ALA A 123 2.93 1.59 -2.49
CA ALA A 123 3.26 1.95 -3.87
C ALA A 123 3.70 3.41 -3.98
N LEU A 124 2.98 4.34 -3.33
CA LEU A 124 3.35 5.76 -3.27
C LEU A 124 4.70 5.97 -2.61
N LEU A 125 4.96 5.32 -1.47
CA LEU A 125 6.25 5.40 -0.78
C LEU A 125 7.39 4.93 -1.68
N ILE A 126 7.29 3.73 -2.23
CA ILE A 126 8.34 3.11 -3.04
C ILE A 126 8.60 3.91 -4.32
N GLY A 127 7.54 4.30 -5.03
CA GLY A 127 7.69 5.11 -6.24
C GLY A 127 8.27 6.50 -5.95
N THR A 128 7.91 7.12 -4.83
CA THR A 128 8.47 8.42 -4.42
C THR A 128 9.95 8.26 -4.09
N VAL A 129 10.34 7.22 -3.34
CA VAL A 129 11.76 6.92 -3.07
C VAL A 129 12.55 6.72 -4.36
N ALA A 130 12.00 5.97 -5.32
CA ALA A 130 12.65 5.76 -6.61
C ALA A 130 12.87 7.10 -7.35
N LEU A 131 11.83 7.94 -7.42
CA LEU A 131 11.92 9.25 -8.06
C LEU A 131 12.93 10.17 -7.38
N LEU A 132 12.95 10.23 -6.04
CA LEU A 132 13.92 11.03 -5.28
C LEU A 132 15.34 10.51 -5.49
N GLY A 133 15.54 9.19 -5.57
CA GLY A 133 16.83 8.59 -5.87
C GLY A 133 17.35 8.90 -7.27
N TRP A 134 16.47 9.05 -8.27
CA TRP A 134 16.87 9.34 -9.65
C TRP A 134 16.99 10.83 -9.96
N LEU A 135 16.07 11.65 -9.42
CA LEU A 135 16.02 13.09 -9.67
C LEU A 135 16.92 13.87 -8.69
N GLY A 136 17.34 13.22 -7.60
CA GLY A 136 18.05 13.86 -6.50
C GLY A 136 17.11 14.64 -5.59
N VAL A 137 17.63 14.97 -4.41
CA VAL A 137 16.98 15.85 -3.44
C VAL A 137 17.75 17.17 -3.41
N PRO A 138 17.09 18.33 -3.55
CA PRO A 138 17.77 19.62 -3.39
C PRO A 138 18.41 19.75 -2.00
N ASP A 139 19.59 20.38 -1.92
CA ASP A 139 20.37 20.48 -0.66
C ASP A 139 19.57 21.08 0.51
N TRP A 140 18.71 22.06 0.23
CA TRP A 140 17.86 22.69 1.25
C TRP A 140 16.78 21.74 1.80
N ALA A 141 16.40 20.72 1.03
CA ALA A 141 15.39 19.73 1.40
C ALA A 141 16.02 18.44 1.98
N ALA A 142 17.30 18.17 1.70
CA ALA A 142 17.99 16.94 2.12
C ALA A 142 17.87 16.63 3.63
N PRO A 143 18.01 17.59 4.57
CA PRO A 143 17.86 17.31 6.01
C PRO A 143 16.44 16.86 6.39
N TRP A 144 15.44 17.26 5.60
CA TRP A 144 14.03 17.03 5.87
C TRP A 144 13.45 15.90 5.04
N ALA A 145 14.17 15.41 4.01
CA ALA A 145 13.63 14.50 3.02
C ALA A 145 13.07 13.21 3.64
N LEU A 146 13.82 12.57 4.54
CA LEU A 146 13.35 11.38 5.25
C LEU A 146 12.15 11.70 6.15
N VAL A 147 12.18 12.82 6.86
CA VAL A 147 11.09 13.24 7.76
C VAL A 147 9.81 13.53 6.97
N LEU A 148 9.92 14.21 5.82
CA LEU A 148 8.80 14.52 4.94
C LEU A 148 8.26 13.26 4.27
N LEU A 149 9.14 12.34 3.86
CA LEU A 149 8.75 11.06 3.26
C LEU A 149 8.02 10.17 4.28
N VAL A 150 8.61 9.96 5.44
CA VAL A 150 8.01 9.15 6.52
C VAL A 150 6.76 9.82 7.07
N GLY A 151 6.82 11.14 7.33
CA GLY A 151 5.67 11.93 7.79
C GLY A 151 4.53 11.93 6.78
N GLY A 152 4.83 12.07 5.49
CA GLY A 152 3.87 11.97 4.39
C GLY A 152 3.24 10.58 4.30
N PHE A 153 4.06 9.53 4.36
CA PHE A 153 3.59 8.14 4.37
C PHE A 153 2.69 7.85 5.57
N LEU A 154 3.11 8.24 6.77
CA LEU A 154 2.31 8.09 8.00
C LEU A 154 1.04 8.93 7.94
N GLY A 155 1.08 10.13 7.37
CA GLY A 155 -0.08 10.98 7.14
C GLY A 155 -1.09 10.34 6.20
N VAL A 156 -0.63 9.78 5.08
CA VAL A 156 -1.47 9.02 4.13
C VAL A 156 -2.07 7.79 4.79
N LEU A 157 -1.29 7.05 5.59
CA LEU A 157 -1.79 5.90 6.36
C LEU A 157 -2.82 6.31 7.42
N ALA A 158 -2.56 7.38 8.19
CA ALA A 158 -3.46 7.86 9.23
C ALA A 158 -4.77 8.36 8.63
N PHE A 159 -4.70 9.21 7.59
CA PHE A 159 -5.88 9.62 6.81
C PHE A 159 -6.62 8.42 6.25
N SER A 160 -5.88 7.39 5.84
CA SER A 160 -6.42 6.15 5.34
C SER A 160 -7.25 5.40 6.38
N VAL A 161 -6.72 5.26 7.58
CA VAL A 161 -7.40 4.64 8.72
C VAL A 161 -8.61 5.46 9.16
N VAL A 162 -8.46 6.78 9.33
CA VAL A 162 -9.55 7.68 9.74
C VAL A 162 -10.70 7.64 8.74
N GLY A 163 -10.42 7.63 7.44
CA GLY A 163 -11.45 7.49 6.41
C GLY A 163 -12.21 6.17 6.47
N ILE A 164 -11.57 5.07 6.90
CA ILE A 164 -12.26 3.80 7.14
C ILE A 164 -13.20 3.93 8.34
N VAL A 165 -12.70 4.44 9.48
CA VAL A 165 -13.50 4.60 10.71
C VAL A 165 -14.68 5.56 10.50
N GLY A 166 -14.48 6.69 9.82
CA GLY A 166 -15.53 7.65 9.51
C GLY A 166 -16.63 7.07 8.63
N SER A 167 -16.26 6.24 7.64
CA SER A 167 -17.22 5.55 6.78
C SER A 167 -18.07 4.54 7.56
N GLU A 168 -17.53 3.91 8.61
CA GLU A 168 -18.30 3.00 9.47
C GLU A 168 -19.30 3.77 10.35
N ARG A 169 -18.89 4.91 10.95
CA ARG A 169 -19.77 5.73 11.79
C ARG A 169 -20.97 6.30 11.02
N SER A 170 -20.73 6.71 9.78
CA SER A 170 -21.80 7.25 8.92
C SER A 170 -22.84 6.19 8.56
N ALA A 171 -22.39 4.94 8.36
CA ALA A 171 -23.29 3.81 8.06
C ALA A 171 -24.14 3.40 9.26
N SER A 172 -23.66 3.56 10.50
CA SER A 172 -24.47 3.29 11.69
C SER A 172 -25.54 4.35 11.94
N HIS A 173 -25.23 5.63 11.75
CA HIS A 173 -26.20 6.70 11.97
C HIS A 173 -27.32 6.75 10.93
N GLY A 174 -27.06 6.29 9.70
CA GLY A 174 -28.09 6.19 8.65
C GLY A 174 -29.07 5.02 8.82
N LEU A 175 -28.87 4.14 9.80
CA LEU A 175 -29.81 3.06 10.13
C LEU A 175 -30.75 3.43 11.29
N ASP A 176 -30.47 4.53 11.98
CA ASP A 176 -31.25 5.04 13.11
C ASP A 176 -32.22 6.18 12.71
N ALA A 177 -32.27 6.54 11.43
CA ALA A 177 -33.14 7.57 10.83
C ALA A 177 -34.16 6.93 9.87
#